data_AF-A0A3E5EKW1-F1
#
_entry.id   AF-A0A3E5EKW1-F1
#
_cell.length_a   1.000
_cell.length_b   1.000
_cell.length_c   1.000
_cell.angle_alpha   90.00
_cell.angle_beta   90.00
_cell.angle_gamma   90.00
#
_symmetry.space_group_name_H-M   'P 1'
#
loop_
_entity.id
_entity.type
_entity.pdbx_description
1 polymer ?
#
loop_
_entity_poly.entity_id
_entity_poly.type
_entity_poly.pdbx_seq_one_letter_code
_entity_poly.pdbx_strand_id
1 'polypeptide(L)' 'MYASPSGNTESVYYCTGPKSKRYHIAKDCKGLEHCSGEIKKCSKINAINKGLTPCRYCYKK' A
#
# COMPACT_ATOMS: atom_id res chain seq x y z
N MET A 1 3.09 -19.87 23.88
CA MET A 1 3.00 -20.23 22.45
C MET A 1 2.10 -19.23 21.72
N TYR A 2 2.64 -18.15 21.18
CA TYR A 2 2.00 -17.43 20.07
C TYR A 2 3.11 -17.04 19.10
N ALA A 3 3.00 -17.54 17.87
CA ALA A 3 3.96 -17.27 16.82
C ALA A 3 3.98 -15.75 16.56
N SER A 4 5.15 -15.12 16.73
CA SER A 4 5.45 -13.84 16.08
C SER A 4 5.83 -14.17 14.64
N PRO A 5 4.98 -13.89 13.62
CA PRO A 5 5.39 -14.07 12.25
C PRO A 5 6.35 -12.92 11.90
N SER A 6 7.62 -13.11 12.20
CA SER A 6 8.74 -12.38 11.57
C SER A 6 8.87 -12.79 10.10
N GLY A 7 7.76 -12.82 9.37
CA GLY A 7 7.76 -12.78 7.92
C GLY A 7 7.85 -11.31 7.55
N ASN A 8 8.81 -10.95 6.71
CA ASN A 8 8.95 -9.63 6.09
C ASN A 8 7.71 -9.31 5.23
N THR A 9 6.57 -9.11 5.89
CA THR A 9 5.29 -8.75 5.31
C THR A 9 5.28 -7.24 5.23
N GLU A 10 6.07 -6.70 4.29
CA GLU A 10 6.06 -5.27 3.96
C GLU A 10 4.61 -4.85 3.77
N SER A 11 4.09 -4.18 4.78
CA SER A 11 2.71 -3.73 4.79
C SER A 11 2.66 -2.41 4.06
N VAL A 12 1.83 -2.35 3.04
CA VAL A 12 1.65 -1.19 2.19
C VAL A 12 0.26 -0.61 2.39
N TYR A 13 0.11 0.64 2.03
CA TYR A 13 -1.13 1.38 2.05
C TYR A 13 -1.64 1.54 0.62
N TYR A 14 -2.93 1.46 0.41
CA TYR A 14 -3.56 1.73 -0.89
C TYR A 14 -4.83 2.53 -0.65
N CYS A 15 -5.13 3.43 -1.58
CA CYS A 15 -6.40 4.15 -1.58
C CYS A 15 -7.48 3.25 -2.21
N THR A 16 -8.67 3.20 -1.61
CA THR A 16 -9.84 2.45 -2.11
C THR A 16 -10.63 3.20 -3.18
N GLY A 17 -10.24 4.44 -3.50
CA GLY A 17 -10.89 5.23 -4.52
C GLY A 17 -10.81 4.58 -5.91
N PRO A 18 -11.81 4.78 -6.78
CA PRO A 18 -11.92 4.11 -8.08
C PRO A 18 -10.75 4.41 -9.04
N LYS A 19 -10.05 5.53 -8.82
CA LYS A 19 -8.88 5.94 -9.61
C LYS A 19 -7.54 5.43 -9.05
N SER A 20 -7.54 4.83 -7.85
CA SER A 20 -6.32 4.39 -7.18
C SER A 20 -5.86 3.04 -7.71
N LYS A 21 -4.78 3.06 -8.50
CA LYS A 21 -4.14 1.86 -9.06
C LYS A 21 -2.76 1.60 -8.44
N ARG A 22 -2.46 2.24 -7.32
CA ARG A 22 -1.12 2.27 -6.73
C ARG A 22 -1.15 1.88 -5.25
N TYR A 23 -0.07 1.25 -4.80
CA TYR A 23 0.20 1.00 -3.39
C TYR A 23 1.43 1.81 -2.94
N HIS A 24 1.47 2.11 -1.66
CA HIS A 24 2.33 3.11 -1.04
C HIS A 24 2.99 2.53 0.21
N ILE A 25 4.24 2.86 0.47
CA ILE A 25 4.94 2.38 1.67
C ILE A 25 4.45 3.14 2.92
N ALA A 26 4.10 4.42 2.74
CA ALA A 26 3.62 5.30 3.79
C ALA A 26 2.20 5.78 3.51
N LYS A 27 1.38 5.91 4.57
CA LYS A 27 0.04 6.51 4.52
C LYS A 27 0.06 7.99 4.13
N ASP A 28 1.17 8.67 4.41
CA ASP A 28 1.38 10.10 4.15
C ASP A 28 2.06 10.35 2.79
N CYS A 29 1.97 9.40 1.86
CA CYS A 29 2.57 9.57 0.55
C CYS A 29 1.88 10.70 -0.20
N LYS A 30 2.67 11.53 -0.91
CA LYS A 30 2.18 12.54 -1.86
C LYS A 30 1.13 11.98 -2.86
N GLY A 31 1.22 10.71 -3.21
CA GLY A 31 0.24 10.06 -4.09
C GLY A 31 -1.12 9.73 -3.43
N LEU A 32 -1.24 9.84 -2.10
CA LEU A 32 -2.45 9.61 -1.31
C LEU A 32 -3.13 10.91 -0.87
N GLU A 33 -2.48 12.07 -1.02
CA GLU A 33 -2.99 13.38 -0.59
C GLU A 33 -4.32 13.76 -1.28
N HIS A 34 -4.52 13.29 -2.51
CA HIS A 34 -5.76 13.47 -3.29
C HIS A 34 -6.63 12.20 -3.35
N CYS A 35 -6.45 11.25 -2.41
CA CYS A 35 -7.29 10.05 -2.36
C CYS A 35 -8.76 10.43 -2.16
N SER A 36 -9.62 10.09 -3.13
CA SER A 36 -11.07 10.36 -3.07
C SER A 36 -11.85 9.28 -2.29
N GLY A 37 -11.17 8.47 -1.48
CA GLY A 37 -11.74 7.34 -0.76
C GLY A 37 -11.01 7.15 0.57
N GLU A 38 -10.88 5.90 1.00
CA GLU A 38 -10.21 5.55 2.25
C GLU A 38 -8.82 4.96 2.00
N ILE A 39 -7.89 5.19 2.92
CA ILE A 39 -6.57 4.57 2.88
C ILE A 39 -6.61 3.29 3.70
N LYS A 40 -6.46 2.14 3.05
CA LYS A 40 -6.41 0.82 3.71
C LYS A 40 -5.01 0.25 3.69
N LYS A 41 -4.66 -0.49 4.74
CA LYS A 41 -3.38 -1.21 4.88
C LYS A 41 -3.54 -2.65 4.43
N CYS A 42 -2.59 -3.16 3.65
CA CYS A 42 -2.55 -4.55 3.26
C CYS A 42 -1.11 -5.01 2.99
N SER A 43 -0.89 -6.32 2.85
CA SER A 43 0.43 -6.84 2.50
C SER A 43 0.80 -6.50 1.05
N LYS A 44 2.07 -6.20 0.80
CA LYS A 44 2.63 -5.94 -0.55
C LYS A 44 2.21 -7.00 -1.58
N ILE A 45 2.27 -8.28 -1.19
CA ILE A 45 1.85 -9.40 -2.04
C ILE A 45 0.38 -9.28 -2.43
N ASN A 46 -0.51 -8.98 -1.48
CA ASN A 46 -1.93 -8.83 -1.79
C ASN A 46 -2.20 -7.62 -2.68
N ALA A 47 -1.43 -6.53 -2.49
CA ALA A 47 -1.54 -5.36 -3.36
C ALA A 47 -1.14 -5.68 -4.81
N ILE A 48 -0.05 -6.43 -5.00
CA ILE A 48 0.40 -6.89 -6.32
C ILE A 48 -0.64 -7.84 -6.95
N ASN A 49 -1.19 -8.77 -6.16
CA ASN A 49 -2.25 -9.69 -6.62
C ASN A 49 -3.54 -8.94 -7.03
N LYS A 50 -3.85 -7.81 -6.39
CA LYS A 50 -4.94 -6.90 -6.78
C LYS A 50 -4.64 -6.10 -8.07
N GLY A 51 -3.44 -6.22 -8.64
CA GLY A 51 -3.00 -5.43 -9.79
C GLY A 51 -2.61 -3.99 -9.45
N LEU A 52 -2.36 -3.70 -8.17
CA LEU A 52 -1.85 -2.39 -7.75
C LEU A 52 -0.36 -2.31 -8.09
N THR A 53 0.07 -1.13 -8.56
CA THR A 53 1.46 -0.86 -8.91
C THR A 53 2.17 -0.05 -7.83
N PRO A 54 3.50 -0.18 -7.65
CA PRO A 54 4.21 0.63 -6.65
C PRO A 54 4.12 2.12 -7.00
N CYS A 55 3.91 2.96 -5.97
CA CYS A 55 3.91 4.40 -6.15
C CYS A 55 5.34 4.92 -6.36
N ARG A 56 5.58 5.55 -7.53
CA ARG A 56 6.88 6.12 -7.90
C ARG A 56 7.45 7.12 -6.89
N TYR A 57 6.62 7.81 -6.11
CA TYR A 57 7.11 8.80 -5.15
C TYR A 57 7.73 8.15 -3.90
N CYS A 58 7.07 7.13 -3.33
CA CYS A 58 7.55 6.49 -2.12
C CYS A 58 8.45 5.27 -2.38
N TYR A 59 8.36 4.64 -3.56
CA TYR A 59 9.18 3.45 -3.91
C TYR A 59 10.51 3.77 -4.59
N LYS A 60 10.77 5.01 -4.99
CA LYS A 60 11.98 5.39 -5.75
C LYS A 60 13.04 6.09 -4.90
N LYS A 61 13.10 5.74 -3.61
CA LYS A 61 14.04 6.33 -2.64
C LYS A 61 15.29 5.46 -2.51
#